data_AF-A0A6P4BGM9-F1
#
_entry.id   AF-A0A6P4BGM9-F1
#
_cell.length_a   1.000
_cell.length_b   1.000
_cell.length_c   1.000
_cell.angle_alpha   90.00
_cell.angle_beta   90.00
_cell.angle_gamma   90.00
#
_symmetry.space_group_name_H-M   'P 1'
#
loop_
_entity.id
_entity.type
_entity.pdbx_description
1 polymer ?
#
loop_
_entity_poly.entity_id
_entity_poly.type
_entity_poly.pdbx_seq_one_letter_code
_entity_poly.pdbx_strand_id
1 'polypeptide(L)'
;MAKPPQPRTRTRSRTVLEPLSHLDVSNYSRSPFRSLAVFTVSDSDSLIYAGTQSGSLLLLSVTAAAEASKILEESSDPELVIQHLGWIADVNQAYAVQVLTSDKRANQLPPDEVIAAINPTKVEIFQRYLQWLIEDQDSNDTRFHTLYALSLAKSALEASEAETSSQSPNLGKMETDVSGTNLIFQSPVRERLQMFLQSSDLYDPEEVLDLIEVSEFWWEKAILYRKLGQEALVLQILALKLEDSEAAEKYCADIGRPDAYMQLLDMYLDPQDGKEPMFKAAVRLLHNHGESLDPLQVLERLSPDMPLQLASETLLRMLRARLHHHRQGQIVHNLSLALDTDARLARLEERSRHVQINDESLCDSCHARLGTKLFAMYPDDTVVCYKCFRRQGQSTSVTGRNFKQDIVVKPGWLVTR
;
A
#
# COMPACT_ATOMS: atom_id res chain seq x y z
N MET A 1 51.66 40.37 59.96
CA MET A 1 50.96 39.57 60.99
C MET A 1 49.52 39.35 60.59
N ALA A 2 49.10 38.08 60.55
CA ALA A 2 47.76 37.51 60.72
C ALA A 2 46.51 38.15 60.03
N LYS A 3 46.01 37.41 59.02
CA LYS A 3 44.62 36.99 58.71
C LYS A 3 43.44 37.96 58.95
N PRO A 4 42.62 38.25 57.91
CA PRO A 4 41.20 38.48 58.08
C PRO A 4 40.39 37.16 57.88
N PRO A 5 39.30 36.94 58.63
CA PRO A 5 38.41 35.79 58.45
C PRO A 5 37.30 36.05 57.42
N GLN A 6 36.74 34.93 56.94
CA GLN A 6 35.79 34.71 55.86
C GLN A 6 34.59 35.68 55.76
N PRO A 7 34.13 36.03 54.55
CA PRO A 7 32.77 36.50 54.35
C PRO A 7 31.79 35.31 54.26
N ARG A 8 30.79 35.33 55.14
CA ARG A 8 29.59 34.49 55.12
C ARG A 8 28.96 34.50 53.72
N THR A 9 28.76 33.32 53.15
CA THR A 9 27.99 33.10 51.93
C THR A 9 26.54 33.54 52.15
N ARG A 10 26.21 34.77 51.72
CA ARG A 10 24.83 35.10 51.35
C ARG A 10 24.54 34.31 50.07
N THR A 11 23.74 33.27 50.19
CA THR A 11 23.05 32.65 49.06
C THR A 11 22.27 33.76 48.35
N ARG A 12 22.85 34.30 47.27
CA ARG A 12 22.10 35.10 46.31
C ARG A 12 21.08 34.14 45.71
N SER A 13 19.82 34.28 46.13
CA SER A 13 18.70 33.76 45.36
C SER A 13 18.86 34.30 43.95
N ARG A 14 19.30 33.44 43.03
CA ARG A 14 19.25 33.75 41.60
C ARG A 14 17.78 33.90 41.27
N THR A 15 17.35 35.10 40.95
CA THR A 15 16.08 35.35 40.27
C THR A 15 16.20 34.66 38.92
N VAL A 16 15.66 33.45 38.83
CA VAL A 16 15.46 32.75 37.58
C VAL A 16 14.20 33.36 36.98
N LEU A 17 14.36 34.08 35.87
CA LEU A 17 13.23 34.49 35.04
C LEU A 17 12.80 33.24 34.26
N GLU A 18 11.68 32.64 34.65
CA GLU A 18 11.03 31.59 33.85
C GLU A 18 10.06 32.27 32.88
N PRO A 19 10.32 32.21 31.55
CA PRO A 19 9.35 32.63 30.55
C PRO A 19 8.25 31.58 30.47
N LEU A 20 7.01 31.96 30.80
CA LEU A 20 5.85 31.08 30.70
C LEU A 20 4.93 31.60 29.61
N SER A 21 4.81 30.83 28.51
CA SER A 21 3.92 31.13 27.38
C SER A 21 2.44 30.87 27.69
N HIS A 22 2.14 30.13 28.76
CA HIS A 22 0.79 29.85 29.23
C HIS A 22 0.78 29.79 30.76
N LEU A 23 -0.06 30.61 31.39
CA LEU A 23 -0.27 30.61 32.84
C LEU A 23 -1.74 30.29 33.12
N ASP A 24 -2.00 29.05 33.53
CA ASP A 24 -3.26 28.68 34.17
C ASP A 24 -3.25 29.21 35.61
N VAL A 25 -4.03 30.27 35.85
CA VAL A 25 -4.10 30.97 37.15
C VAL A 25 -4.56 30.04 38.28
N SER A 26 -5.22 28.92 37.94
CA SER A 26 -5.65 27.87 38.86
C SER A 26 -4.50 27.09 39.51
N ASN A 27 -3.37 26.91 38.81
CA ASN A 27 -2.23 26.13 39.30
C ASN A 27 -1.34 26.89 40.30
N TYR A 28 -1.39 28.23 40.29
CA TYR A 28 -0.57 29.10 41.14
C TYR A 28 -1.35 29.73 42.32
N SER A 29 -2.44 29.10 42.75
CA SER A 29 -3.33 29.51 43.84
C SER A 29 -2.69 29.61 45.25
N ARG A 30 -1.36 29.75 45.40
CA ARG A 30 -0.70 29.83 46.72
C ARG A 30 0.04 31.12 47.03
N SER A 31 0.14 32.10 46.12
CA SER A 31 0.68 33.42 46.46
C SER A 31 -0.04 34.57 45.75
N PRO A 32 -0.55 35.57 46.48
CA PRO A 32 -1.18 36.75 45.86
C PRO A 32 -0.16 37.54 45.02
N PHE A 33 -0.63 38.09 43.90
CA PHE A 33 0.15 39.04 43.11
C PHE A 33 0.27 40.37 43.87
N ARG A 34 1.48 40.96 43.89
CA ARG A 34 1.78 42.21 44.61
C ARG A 34 1.91 43.42 43.69
N SER A 35 2.43 43.21 42.49
CA SER A 35 2.70 44.30 41.54
C SER A 35 2.61 43.78 40.10
N LEU A 36 2.05 44.60 39.22
CA LEU A 36 1.98 44.35 37.78
C LEU A 36 2.62 45.54 37.06
N ALA A 37 3.45 45.25 36.06
CA ALA A 37 3.97 46.25 35.13
C ALA A 37 3.73 45.76 33.71
N VAL A 38 3.15 46.61 32.86
CA VAL A 38 2.90 46.32 31.45
C VAL A 38 3.89 47.15 30.63
N PHE A 39 4.60 46.48 29.73
CA PHE A 39 5.60 47.08 28.85
C PHE A 39 5.30 46.68 27.42
N THR A 40 4.93 47.65 26.59
CA THR A 40 4.70 47.45 25.16
C THR A 40 6.06 47.48 24.44
N VAL A 41 6.45 46.36 23.83
CA VAL A 41 7.71 46.22 23.08
C VAL A 41 7.52 46.70 21.64
N SER A 42 6.35 46.46 21.07
CA SER A 42 5.91 46.89 19.74
C SER A 42 4.39 47.08 19.72
N ASP A 43 3.83 47.51 18.58
CA ASP A 43 2.36 47.58 18.39
C ASP A 43 1.67 46.20 18.47
N SER A 44 2.44 45.11 18.32
CA SER A 44 1.93 43.74 18.37
C SER A 44 2.25 42.99 19.66
N ASP A 45 3.27 43.41 20.43
CA ASP A 45 3.82 42.63 21.55
C ASP A 45 3.82 43.43 22.86
N SER A 46 3.11 42.89 23.85
CA SER A 46 3.06 43.43 25.21
C SER A 46 3.63 42.43 26.21
N LEU A 47 4.63 42.86 26.98
CA LEU A 47 5.19 42.11 28.10
C LEU A 47 4.52 42.54 29.40
N ILE A 48 3.95 41.61 30.14
CA ILE A 48 3.40 41.81 31.47
C ILE A 48 4.35 41.17 32.48
N TYR A 49 4.92 41.99 33.35
CA TYR A 49 5.72 41.54 34.49
C TYR A 49 4.83 41.48 35.73
N ALA A 50 4.64 40.28 36.28
CA ALA A 50 3.89 40.07 37.52
C ALA A 50 4.85 39.69 38.66
N GLY A 51 4.90 40.52 39.70
CA GLY A 51 5.63 40.25 40.93
C GLY A 51 4.73 39.56 41.97
N THR A 52 5.11 38.37 42.42
CA THR A 52 4.41 37.65 43.50
C THR A 52 4.87 38.14 44.88
N GLN A 53 4.04 37.96 45.91
CA GLN A 53 4.44 38.26 47.30
C GLN A 53 5.63 37.43 47.81
N SER A 54 5.93 36.29 47.16
CA SER A 54 7.10 35.44 47.46
C SER A 54 8.41 35.98 46.86
N GLY A 55 8.37 37.06 46.09
CA GLY A 55 9.55 37.65 45.46
C GLY A 55 9.91 37.07 44.09
N SER A 56 9.03 36.29 43.48
CA SER A 56 9.19 35.78 42.12
C SER A 56 8.67 36.81 41.11
N LEU A 57 9.41 37.01 40.02
CA LEU A 57 8.99 37.83 38.87
C LEU A 57 8.60 36.88 37.73
N LEU A 58 7.34 36.93 37.32
CA LEU A 58 6.81 36.21 36.17
C LEU A 58 6.78 37.14 34.98
N LEU A 59 7.28 36.68 33.83
CA LEU A 59 7.20 37.39 32.55
C LEU A 59 6.16 36.69 31.69
N LEU A 60 5.12 37.43 31.33
CA LEU A 60 4.06 37.04 30.42
C LEU A 60 4.22 37.84 29.13
N SER A 61 4.26 37.17 27.99
CA SER A 61 4.20 37.84 26.69
C SER A 61 2.82 37.64 26.09
N VAL A 62 2.08 38.72 25.89
CA VAL A 62 0.82 38.71 25.16
C VAL A 62 1.09 39.32 23.80
N THR A 63 1.03 38.49 22.76
CA THR A 63 1.06 38.96 21.38
C THR A 63 -0.38 39.21 20.95
N ALA A 64 -0.67 40.38 20.41
CA ALA A 64 -2.01 40.74 19.92
C ALA A 64 -2.51 39.71 18.89
N ALA A 65 -1.60 39.13 18.11
CA ALA A 65 -1.90 38.07 17.15
C ALA A 65 -2.37 36.77 17.81
N ALA A 66 -1.87 36.40 19.00
CA ALA A 66 -2.31 35.19 19.72
C ALA A 66 -3.69 35.34 20.37
N GLU A 67 -4.04 36.54 20.81
CA GLU A 67 -5.40 36.79 21.32
C GLU A 67 -6.40 36.95 20.17
N ALA A 68 -6.01 37.63 19.09
CA ALA A 68 -6.81 37.69 17.87
C ALA A 68 -7.04 36.30 17.26
N SER A 69 -6.03 35.41 17.27
CA SER A 69 -6.18 34.05 16.76
C SER A 69 -7.21 33.26 17.57
N LYS A 70 -7.17 33.32 18.90
CA LYS A 70 -8.17 32.65 19.77
C LYS A 70 -9.60 33.12 19.48
N ILE A 71 -9.81 34.40 19.22
CA ILE A 71 -11.13 34.94 18.89
C ILE A 71 -11.59 34.45 17.51
N LEU A 72 -10.69 34.45 16.52
CA LEU A 72 -10.99 34.02 15.16
C LEU A 72 -11.14 32.49 15.03
N GLU A 73 -10.57 31.71 15.95
CA GLU A 73 -10.82 30.26 16.07
C GLU A 73 -12.28 29.94 16.36
N GLU A 74 -13.01 30.82 17.07
CA GLU A 74 -14.42 30.64 17.43
C GLU A 74 -15.38 31.29 16.41
N SER A 75 -14.90 32.31 15.68
CA SER A 75 -15.71 32.99 14.65
C SER A 75 -15.99 32.07 13.46
N SER A 76 -17.25 32.06 13.01
CA SER A 76 -17.69 31.35 11.80
C SER A 76 -17.91 32.28 10.60
N ASP A 77 -17.51 33.56 10.71
CA ASP A 77 -17.65 34.56 9.64
C ASP A 77 -16.42 34.53 8.70
N PRO A 78 -16.58 34.14 7.42
CA PRO A 78 -15.47 34.01 6.49
C PRO A 78 -14.79 35.35 6.15
N GLU A 79 -15.56 36.43 5.97
CA GLU A 79 -14.99 37.73 5.58
C GLU A 79 -14.07 38.28 6.68
N LEU A 80 -14.50 38.15 7.94
CA LEU A 80 -13.72 38.58 9.11
C LEU A 80 -12.41 37.79 9.24
N VAL A 81 -12.47 36.45 9.08
CA VAL A 81 -11.28 35.61 9.18
C VAL A 81 -10.32 35.94 8.04
N ILE A 82 -10.80 36.02 6.80
CA ILE A 82 -9.98 36.31 5.61
C ILE A 82 -9.30 37.68 5.72
N GLN A 83 -10.03 38.71 6.16
CA GLN A 83 -9.49 40.06 6.32
C GLN A 83 -8.32 40.12 7.30
N HIS A 84 -8.41 39.39 8.42
CA HIS A 84 -7.39 39.40 9.46
C HIS A 84 -6.32 38.31 9.30
N LEU A 85 -6.55 37.32 8.42
CA LEU A 85 -5.62 36.23 8.14
C LEU A 85 -4.27 36.74 7.62
N GLY A 86 -4.30 37.73 6.72
CA GLY A 86 -3.08 38.30 6.14
C GLY A 86 -2.12 38.82 7.21
N TRP A 87 -2.66 39.61 8.14
CA TRP A 87 -1.91 40.18 9.27
C TRP A 87 -1.42 39.10 10.24
N ILE A 88 -2.26 38.14 10.65
CA ILE A 88 -1.84 37.06 11.55
C ILE A 88 -0.73 36.23 10.92
N ALA A 89 -0.85 35.92 9.63
CA ALA A 89 0.13 35.17 8.89
C ALA A 89 1.46 35.91 8.71
N ASP A 90 1.49 37.25 8.77
CA ASP A 90 2.73 38.03 8.74
C ASP A 90 3.45 37.99 10.10
N VAL A 91 2.68 37.96 11.19
CA VAL A 91 3.23 37.92 12.55
C VAL A 91 3.68 36.50 12.93
N ASN A 92 2.82 35.49 12.71
CA ASN A 92 3.14 34.10 12.99
C ASN A 92 2.28 33.15 12.13
N GLN A 93 2.96 32.37 11.29
CA GLN A 93 2.32 31.41 10.38
C GLN A 93 1.60 30.27 11.13
N ALA A 94 2.09 29.85 12.30
CA ALA A 94 1.46 28.79 13.08
C ALA A 94 0.09 29.21 13.63
N TYR A 95 -0.05 30.47 14.05
CA TYR A 95 -1.35 31.01 14.47
C TYR A 95 -2.32 31.13 13.30
N ALA A 96 -1.85 31.49 12.11
CA ALA A 96 -2.69 31.52 10.92
C ALA A 96 -3.23 30.12 10.56
N VAL A 97 -2.39 29.08 10.64
CA VAL A 97 -2.84 27.69 10.46
C VAL A 97 -3.87 27.32 11.53
N GLN A 98 -3.59 27.56 12.81
CA GLN A 98 -4.52 27.23 13.90
C GLN A 98 -5.90 27.88 13.73
N VAL A 99 -5.92 29.15 13.28
CA VAL A 99 -7.17 29.82 12.96
C VAL A 99 -7.88 29.11 11.81
N LEU A 100 -7.19 28.70 10.75
CA LEU A 100 -7.82 28.01 9.63
C LEU A 100 -8.34 26.60 9.98
N THR A 101 -7.61 25.86 10.82
CA THR A 101 -7.87 24.45 11.16
C THR A 101 -8.63 24.27 12.48
N SER A 102 -9.32 25.30 12.97
CA SER A 102 -10.02 25.24 14.27
C SER A 102 -11.29 24.39 14.23
N ASP A 103 -11.33 23.34 15.05
CA ASP A 103 -12.52 22.49 15.26
C ASP A 103 -13.60 23.16 16.13
N LYS A 104 -13.30 24.33 16.74
CA LYS A 104 -14.22 25.02 17.65
C LYS A 104 -15.34 25.77 16.92
N ARG A 105 -15.27 25.88 15.58
CA ARG A 105 -16.26 26.61 14.79
C ARG A 105 -17.57 25.84 14.66
N ALA A 106 -18.68 26.58 14.71
CA ALA A 106 -20.01 26.01 14.48
C ALA A 106 -20.22 25.61 13.01
N ASN A 107 -19.73 26.45 12.08
CA ASN A 107 -19.70 26.15 10.64
C ASN A 107 -18.27 26.33 10.13
N GLN A 108 -17.78 25.35 9.36
CA GLN A 108 -16.46 25.47 8.74
C GLN A 108 -16.47 26.50 7.60
N LEU A 109 -15.31 27.10 7.37
CA LEU A 109 -15.12 28.09 6.32
C LEU A 109 -15.19 27.43 4.94
N PRO A 110 -15.78 28.09 3.93
CA PRO A 110 -15.78 27.59 2.57
C PRO A 110 -14.34 27.45 2.03
N PRO A 111 -13.90 26.24 1.64
CA PRO A 111 -12.51 26.00 1.25
C PRO A 111 -12.05 26.86 0.06
N ASP A 112 -12.93 27.07 -0.93
CA ASP A 112 -12.59 27.84 -2.14
C ASP A 112 -12.24 29.31 -1.83
N GLU A 113 -12.95 29.94 -0.89
CA GLU A 113 -12.68 31.33 -0.48
C GLU A 113 -11.38 31.45 0.32
N VAL A 114 -11.12 30.46 1.19
CA VAL A 114 -9.88 30.41 1.98
C VAL A 114 -8.67 30.18 1.07
N ILE A 115 -8.76 29.24 0.13
CA ILE A 115 -7.71 28.95 -0.86
C ILE A 115 -7.40 30.21 -1.71
N ALA A 116 -8.43 30.95 -2.13
CA ALA A 116 -8.25 32.20 -2.87
C ALA A 116 -7.65 33.34 -2.03
N ALA A 117 -7.91 33.34 -0.72
CA ALA A 117 -7.43 34.35 0.22
C ALA A 117 -5.98 34.13 0.69
N ILE A 118 -5.49 32.89 0.69
CA ILE A 118 -4.11 32.60 1.10
C ILE A 118 -3.13 33.20 0.10
N ASN A 119 -2.24 34.06 0.60
CA ASN A 119 -1.23 34.71 -0.22
C ASN A 119 -0.29 33.67 -0.85
N PRO A 120 -0.04 33.69 -2.18
CA PRO A 120 0.82 32.73 -2.87
C PRO A 120 2.26 32.67 -2.33
N THR A 121 2.73 33.71 -1.62
CA THR A 121 4.06 33.71 -1.01
C THR A 121 4.16 32.85 0.26
N LYS A 122 3.03 32.46 0.88
CA LYS A 122 2.97 31.73 2.15
C LYS A 122 2.61 30.26 1.93
N VAL A 123 3.48 29.55 1.23
CA VAL A 123 3.24 28.17 0.76
C VAL A 123 3.07 27.18 1.92
N GLU A 124 3.73 27.39 3.07
CA GLU A 124 3.58 26.50 4.23
C GLU A 124 2.16 26.52 4.82
N ILE A 125 1.55 27.70 4.93
CA ILE A 125 0.17 27.85 5.43
C ILE A 125 -0.80 27.15 4.48
N PHE A 126 -0.58 27.35 3.17
CA PHE A 126 -1.37 26.73 2.12
C PHE A 126 -1.31 25.20 2.18
N GLN A 127 -0.10 24.64 2.24
CA GLN A 127 0.11 23.19 2.36
C GLN A 127 -0.53 22.62 3.63
N ARG A 128 -0.39 23.31 4.77
CA ARG A 128 -0.92 22.83 6.05
C ARG A 128 -2.45 22.84 6.09
N TYR A 129 -3.07 23.87 5.48
CA TYR A 129 -4.52 23.93 5.35
C TYR A 129 -5.06 22.84 4.42
N LEU A 130 -4.44 22.63 3.26
CA LEU A 130 -4.83 21.55 2.34
C LEU A 130 -4.66 20.17 2.96
N GLN A 131 -3.58 19.94 3.71
CA GLN A 131 -3.39 18.69 4.43
C GLN A 131 -4.50 18.46 5.47
N TRP A 132 -4.86 19.47 6.26
CA TRP A 132 -5.97 19.36 7.20
C TRP A 132 -7.30 19.05 6.49
N LEU A 133 -7.55 19.67 5.33
CA LEU A 133 -8.73 19.35 4.52
C LEU A 133 -8.75 17.89 4.04
N ILE A 134 -7.58 17.32 3.74
CA ILE A 134 -7.47 15.96 3.22
C ILE A 134 -7.48 14.91 4.35
N GLU A 135 -6.72 15.13 5.42
CA GLU A 135 -6.50 14.15 6.50
C GLU A 135 -7.53 14.27 7.64
N ASP A 136 -7.84 15.49 8.08
CA ASP A 136 -8.70 15.71 9.25
C ASP A 136 -10.17 15.91 8.87
N GLN A 137 -10.45 16.45 7.68
CA GLN A 137 -11.81 16.63 7.15
C GLN A 137 -12.23 15.54 6.15
N ASP A 138 -11.35 14.57 5.85
CA ASP A 138 -11.60 13.46 4.91
C ASP A 138 -12.20 13.92 3.56
N SER A 139 -11.74 15.06 3.02
CA SER A 139 -12.29 15.60 1.78
C SER A 139 -11.88 14.74 0.57
N ASN A 140 -12.89 14.29 -0.18
CA ASN A 140 -12.71 13.49 -1.40
C ASN A 140 -12.67 14.33 -2.70
N ASP A 141 -12.60 15.67 -2.59
CA ASP A 141 -12.56 16.54 -3.77
C ASP A 141 -11.18 16.49 -4.44
N THR A 142 -11.13 16.00 -5.69
CA THR A 142 -9.89 15.77 -6.43
C THR A 142 -9.08 17.04 -6.65
N ARG A 143 -9.75 18.21 -6.67
CA ARG A 143 -9.09 19.51 -6.83
C ARG A 143 -8.14 19.79 -5.69
N PHE A 144 -8.52 19.50 -4.45
CA PHE A 144 -7.68 19.78 -3.28
C PHE A 144 -6.46 18.86 -3.22
N HIS A 145 -6.62 17.59 -3.57
CA HIS A 145 -5.52 16.64 -3.68
C HIS A 145 -4.52 17.05 -4.77
N THR A 146 -5.02 17.50 -5.92
CA THR A 146 -4.17 17.97 -7.03
C THR A 146 -3.44 19.27 -6.67
N LEU A 147 -4.14 20.26 -6.09
CA LEU A 147 -3.52 21.49 -5.61
C LEU A 147 -2.45 21.23 -4.55
N TYR A 148 -2.69 20.27 -3.65
CA TYR A 148 -1.73 19.90 -2.63
C TYR A 148 -0.49 19.26 -3.25
N ALA A 149 -0.65 18.28 -4.14
CA ALA A 149 0.45 17.66 -4.89
C ALA A 149 1.29 18.69 -5.65
N LEU A 150 0.63 19.61 -6.39
CA LEU A 150 1.30 20.67 -7.12
C LEU A 150 2.07 21.62 -6.20
N SER A 151 1.48 21.99 -5.06
CA SER A 151 2.16 22.86 -4.09
C SER A 151 3.40 22.21 -3.47
N LEU A 152 3.33 20.90 -3.16
CA LEU A 152 4.47 20.13 -2.66
C LEU A 152 5.54 19.97 -3.74
N ALA A 153 5.15 19.71 -4.99
CA ALA A 153 6.06 19.59 -6.12
C ALA A 153 6.82 20.90 -6.40
N LYS A 154 6.13 22.06 -6.40
CA LYS A 154 6.76 23.37 -6.56
C LYS A 154 7.78 23.65 -5.45
N SER A 155 7.39 23.43 -4.19
CA SER A 155 8.31 23.61 -3.06
C SER A 155 9.51 22.65 -3.10
N ALA A 156 9.32 21.42 -3.59
CA ALA A 156 10.43 20.49 -3.79
C ALA A 156 11.39 20.95 -4.89
N LEU A 157 10.88 21.51 -6.00
CA LEU A 157 11.70 22.10 -7.07
C LEU A 157 12.53 23.29 -6.56
N GLU A 158 11.89 24.23 -5.87
CA GLU A 158 12.55 25.41 -5.30
C GLU A 158 13.65 25.02 -4.30
N ALA A 159 13.40 24.01 -3.46
CA ALA A 159 14.40 23.49 -2.55
C ALA A 159 15.62 22.87 -3.30
N SER A 160 15.37 22.12 -4.37
CA SER A 160 16.41 21.51 -5.18
C SER A 160 17.28 22.54 -5.94
N GLU A 161 16.67 23.62 -6.43
CA GLU A 161 17.39 24.72 -7.10
C GLU A 161 18.27 25.52 -6.11
N ALA A 162 17.77 25.73 -4.89
CA ALA A 162 18.51 26.39 -3.81
C ALA A 162 19.74 25.58 -3.37
N GLU A 163 19.61 24.26 -3.29
CA GLU A 163 20.73 23.35 -2.98
C GLU A 163 21.79 23.33 -4.08
N THR A 164 21.36 23.37 -5.35
CA THR A 164 22.29 23.39 -6.49
C THR A 164 23.10 24.69 -6.56
N SER A 165 22.52 25.80 -6.09
CA SER A 165 23.17 27.12 -6.06
C SER A 165 24.11 27.33 -4.86
N SER A 166 24.05 26.48 -3.83
CA SER A 166 24.76 26.66 -2.55
C SER A 166 25.84 25.60 -2.29
N GLN A 167 26.69 25.34 -3.28
CA GLN A 167 27.88 24.49 -3.06
C GLN A 167 28.96 25.22 -2.24
N SER A 168 28.88 25.12 -0.90
CA SER A 168 30.06 25.10 -0.02
C SER A 168 29.80 24.20 1.20
N PRO A 169 30.74 23.34 1.64
CA PRO A 169 30.45 22.31 2.64
C PRO A 169 30.71 22.73 4.10
N ASN A 170 29.92 22.13 5.01
CA ASN A 170 30.03 22.02 6.49
C ASN A 170 29.48 23.21 7.31
N LEU A 171 28.83 23.03 8.48
CA LEU A 171 29.13 22.12 9.59
C LEU A 171 27.95 22.06 10.60
N GLY A 172 27.57 20.86 11.06
CA GLY A 172 27.03 20.61 12.41
C GLY A 172 25.51 20.73 12.63
N LYS A 173 24.76 19.63 12.40
CA LYS A 173 23.44 19.44 13.03
C LYS A 173 23.63 19.09 14.50
N MET A 174 23.24 20.01 15.38
CA MET A 174 23.06 19.74 16.81
C MET A 174 21.59 19.40 17.02
N GLU A 175 21.33 18.16 17.42
CA GLU A 175 20.01 17.65 17.77
C GLU A 175 19.51 18.34 19.06
N THR A 176 18.30 18.87 19.00
CA THR A 176 17.49 19.16 20.19
C THR A 176 16.15 18.48 20.05
N ASP A 177 16.00 17.38 20.78
CA ASP A 177 14.75 16.75 21.21
C ASP A 177 13.80 17.78 21.84
N VAL A 178 12.55 17.89 21.36
CA VAL A 178 11.31 18.05 22.19
C VAL A 178 10.05 17.61 21.41
N SER A 179 9.30 16.67 22.01
CA SER A 179 7.86 16.33 21.90
C SER A 179 7.13 16.28 20.54
N GLY A 180 6.95 15.03 20.08
CA GLY A 180 5.69 14.41 19.65
C GLY A 180 4.46 15.28 19.43
N THR A 181 4.26 15.71 18.17
CA THR A 181 2.96 15.80 17.44
C THR A 181 3.11 16.36 16.02
N ASN A 182 4.29 16.86 15.61
CA ASN A 182 4.53 17.44 14.27
C ASN A 182 5.72 16.79 13.50
N LEU A 183 5.74 15.46 13.38
CA LEU A 183 6.86 14.76 12.73
C LEU A 183 6.86 14.90 11.18
N ILE A 184 5.71 15.17 10.57
CA ILE A 184 5.59 15.18 9.10
C ILE A 184 6.29 16.41 8.48
N PHE A 185 6.23 17.58 9.11
CA PHE A 185 6.90 18.81 8.60
C PHE A 185 8.38 18.90 8.95
N GLN A 186 8.91 17.96 9.73
CA GLN A 186 10.37 17.83 9.93
C GLN A 186 11.02 17.01 8.80
N SER A 187 10.24 16.17 8.11
CA SER A 187 10.72 15.47 6.91
C SER A 187 10.88 16.45 5.74
N PRO A 188 11.92 16.30 4.91
CA PRO A 188 12.12 17.15 3.75
C PRO A 188 10.87 17.13 2.87
N VAL A 189 10.54 18.28 2.25
CA VAL A 189 9.34 18.47 1.41
C VAL A 189 9.19 17.37 0.35
N ARG A 190 10.31 16.86 -0.15
CA ARG A 190 10.37 15.75 -1.10
C ARG A 190 9.82 14.43 -0.55
N GLU A 191 10.15 14.05 0.68
CA GLU A 191 9.60 12.84 1.31
C GLU A 191 8.09 12.97 1.52
N ARG A 192 7.62 14.16 1.93
CA ARG A 192 6.19 14.44 2.07
C ARG A 192 5.44 14.28 0.75
N LEU A 193 6.02 14.78 -0.34
CA LEU A 193 5.50 14.60 -1.69
C LEU A 193 5.40 13.11 -2.05
N GLN A 194 6.48 12.35 -1.86
CA GLN A 194 6.49 10.91 -2.16
C GLN A 194 5.43 10.14 -1.36
N MET A 195 5.34 10.40 -0.06
CA MET A 195 4.35 9.78 0.82
C MET A 195 2.91 10.09 0.36
N PHE A 196 2.64 11.36 0.02
CA PHE A 196 1.32 11.77 -0.46
C PHE A 196 0.95 11.14 -1.81
N LEU A 197 1.88 11.14 -2.77
CA LEU A 197 1.65 10.55 -4.09
C LEU A 197 1.39 9.04 -4.03
N GLN A 198 1.97 8.35 -3.04
CA GLN A 198 1.72 6.93 -2.82
C GLN A 198 0.38 6.67 -2.13
N SER A 199 0.03 7.47 -1.11
CA SER A 199 -1.15 7.25 -0.27
C SER A 199 -2.46 7.70 -0.90
N SER A 200 -2.46 8.79 -1.67
CA SER A 200 -3.66 9.31 -2.33
C SER A 200 -3.81 8.75 -3.75
N ASP A 201 -5.05 8.51 -4.15
CA ASP A 201 -5.44 8.17 -5.53
C ASP A 201 -6.30 9.28 -6.18
N LEU A 202 -6.57 10.37 -5.45
CA LEU A 202 -7.58 11.38 -5.82
C LEU A 202 -6.98 12.64 -6.44
N TYR A 203 -5.76 12.61 -6.94
CA TYR A 203 -5.15 13.74 -7.65
C TYR A 203 -5.04 13.46 -9.16
N ASP A 204 -4.89 14.52 -9.96
CA ASP A 204 -4.57 14.37 -11.39
C ASP A 204 -3.06 14.13 -11.58
N PRO A 205 -2.63 12.91 -11.96
CA PRO A 205 -1.21 12.62 -12.16
C PRO A 205 -0.60 13.32 -13.38
N GLU A 206 -1.40 13.71 -14.38
CA GLU A 206 -0.90 14.36 -15.60
C GLU A 206 -0.43 15.79 -15.29
N GLU A 207 -1.24 16.56 -14.56
CA GLU A 207 -0.88 17.93 -14.15
C GLU A 207 0.41 17.98 -13.30
N VAL A 208 0.60 16.99 -12.43
CA VAL A 208 1.80 16.89 -11.58
C VAL A 208 3.01 16.48 -12.42
N LEU A 209 2.84 15.61 -13.41
CA LEU A 209 3.91 15.21 -14.33
C LEU A 209 4.38 16.36 -15.21
N ASP A 210 3.48 17.17 -15.75
CA ASP A 210 3.80 18.33 -16.60
C ASP A 210 4.70 19.33 -15.86
N LEU A 211 4.47 19.51 -14.55
CA LEU A 211 5.29 20.38 -13.71
C LEU A 211 6.70 19.82 -13.47
N ILE A 212 6.81 18.49 -13.34
CA ILE A 212 8.02 17.78 -12.93
C ILE A 212 8.82 17.26 -14.15
N GLU A 213 8.31 17.42 -15.37
CA GLU A 213 8.87 16.82 -16.59
C GLU A 213 10.37 17.13 -16.77
N VAL A 214 10.79 18.36 -16.48
CA VAL A 214 12.17 18.82 -16.68
C VAL A 214 13.11 18.41 -15.54
N SER A 215 12.59 18.07 -14.35
CA SER A 215 13.43 17.82 -13.17
C SER A 215 13.87 16.35 -13.01
N GLU A 216 14.87 16.11 -12.18
CA GLU A 216 15.41 14.76 -11.90
C GLU A 216 14.66 14.02 -10.78
N PHE A 217 13.36 14.27 -10.64
CA PHE A 217 12.49 13.61 -9.66
C PHE A 217 12.02 12.24 -10.16
N TRP A 218 12.99 11.34 -10.38
CA TRP A 218 12.75 10.02 -10.97
C TRP A 218 11.84 9.14 -10.13
N TRP A 219 11.96 9.18 -8.79
CA TRP A 219 11.09 8.40 -7.90
C TRP A 219 9.64 8.88 -7.95
N GLU A 220 9.44 10.19 -7.92
CA GLU A 220 8.13 10.83 -8.02
C GLU A 220 7.50 10.53 -9.39
N LYS A 221 8.27 10.66 -10.47
CA LYS A 221 7.84 10.27 -11.82
C LYS A 221 7.44 8.79 -11.88
N ALA A 222 8.21 7.89 -11.27
CA ALA A 222 7.87 6.46 -11.24
C ALA A 222 6.53 6.20 -10.52
N ILE A 223 6.25 6.91 -9.41
CA ILE A 223 4.96 6.81 -8.71
C ILE A 223 3.82 7.30 -9.61
N LEU A 224 4.00 8.44 -10.29
CA LEU A 224 2.98 9.02 -11.16
C LEU A 224 2.69 8.15 -12.39
N TYR A 225 3.73 7.65 -13.08
CA TYR A 225 3.56 6.73 -14.20
C TYR A 225 2.94 5.39 -13.77
N ARG A 226 3.17 4.95 -12.52
CA ARG A 226 2.50 3.79 -11.94
C ARG A 226 1.00 4.04 -11.80
N LYS A 227 0.57 5.24 -11.39
CA LYS A 227 -0.86 5.59 -11.30
C LYS A 227 -1.51 5.73 -12.68
N LEU A 228 -0.76 6.20 -13.68
CA LEU A 228 -1.21 6.25 -15.08
C LEU A 228 -1.27 4.89 -15.78
N GLY A 229 -0.73 3.82 -15.15
CA GLY A 229 -0.68 2.49 -15.76
C GLY A 229 0.36 2.33 -16.86
N GLN A 230 1.34 3.24 -16.96
CA GLN A 230 2.40 3.17 -17.97
C GLN A 230 3.56 2.28 -17.48
N GLU A 231 3.34 0.97 -17.47
CA GLU A 231 4.25 -0.04 -16.91
C GLU A 231 5.67 0.02 -17.46
N ALA A 232 5.80 0.17 -18.79
CA ALA A 232 7.11 0.18 -19.45
C ALA A 232 7.99 1.36 -19.00
N LEU A 233 7.41 2.55 -18.84
CA LEU A 233 8.15 3.73 -18.38
C LEU A 233 8.52 3.61 -16.90
N VAL A 234 7.64 3.06 -16.06
CA VAL A 234 7.95 2.82 -14.64
C VAL A 234 9.15 1.89 -14.50
N LEU A 235 9.15 0.77 -15.22
CA LEU A 235 10.26 -0.17 -15.21
C LEU A 235 11.54 0.47 -15.76
N GLN A 236 11.45 1.26 -16.83
CA GLN A 236 12.60 1.98 -17.38
C GLN A 236 13.21 2.94 -16.35
N ILE A 237 12.37 3.70 -15.63
CA ILE A 237 12.83 4.64 -14.61
C ILE A 237 13.46 3.90 -13.44
N LEU A 238 12.81 2.87 -12.90
CA LEU A 238 13.33 2.10 -11.76
C LEU A 238 14.61 1.34 -12.11
N ALA A 239 14.63 0.67 -13.27
CA ALA A 239 15.72 -0.20 -13.67
C ALA A 239 16.94 0.57 -14.20
N LEU A 240 16.75 1.63 -15.00
CA LEU A 240 17.84 2.30 -15.73
C LEU A 240 18.23 3.66 -15.15
N LYS A 241 17.28 4.45 -14.64
CA LYS A 241 17.55 5.79 -14.10
C LYS A 241 17.90 5.73 -12.62
N LEU A 242 17.09 5.02 -11.83
CA LEU A 242 17.31 4.83 -10.39
C LEU A 242 18.27 3.67 -10.08
N GLU A 243 18.46 2.75 -11.04
CA GLU A 243 19.30 1.55 -10.91
C GLU A 243 18.91 0.67 -9.69
N ASP A 244 17.65 0.77 -9.24
CA ASP A 244 17.12 0.02 -8.11
C ASP A 244 16.46 -1.28 -8.58
N SER A 245 17.30 -2.32 -8.68
CA SER A 245 16.84 -3.67 -9.05
C SER A 245 15.79 -4.25 -8.09
N GLU A 246 15.81 -3.87 -6.81
CA GLU A 246 14.88 -4.44 -5.84
C GLU A 246 13.49 -3.79 -5.96
N ALA A 247 13.44 -2.47 -6.15
CA ALA A 247 12.19 -1.77 -6.41
C ALA A 247 11.53 -2.24 -7.72
N ALA A 248 12.31 -2.47 -8.77
CA ALA A 248 11.80 -2.98 -10.04
C ALA A 248 11.24 -4.41 -9.90
N GLU A 249 11.93 -5.31 -9.18
CA GLU A 249 11.45 -6.66 -8.89
C GLU A 249 10.14 -6.65 -8.08
N LYS A 250 10.03 -5.79 -7.07
CA LYS A 250 8.80 -5.59 -6.28
C LYS A 250 7.65 -5.11 -7.15
N TYR A 251 7.90 -4.17 -8.07
CA TYR A 251 6.87 -3.69 -8.99
C TYR A 251 6.37 -4.79 -9.94
N CYS A 252 7.27 -5.62 -10.48
CA CYS A 252 6.86 -6.79 -11.28
C CYS A 252 6.03 -7.80 -10.46
N ALA A 253 6.36 -7.97 -9.17
CA ALA A 253 5.60 -8.84 -8.27
C ALA A 253 4.19 -8.28 -7.99
N ASP A 254 4.06 -6.97 -7.82
CA ASP A 254 2.77 -6.29 -7.64
C ASP A 254 1.86 -6.44 -8.87
N ILE A 255 2.43 -6.38 -10.08
CA ILE A 255 1.70 -6.59 -11.34
C ILE A 255 1.31 -8.06 -11.53
N GLY A 256 2.18 -8.98 -11.11
CA GLY A 256 1.95 -10.43 -11.18
C GLY A 256 1.95 -11.02 -12.60
N ARG A 257 2.45 -10.29 -13.61
CA ARG A 257 2.51 -10.76 -15.00
C ARG A 257 3.92 -11.28 -15.35
N PRO A 258 4.04 -12.47 -15.96
CA PRO A 258 5.35 -13.00 -16.37
C PRO A 258 6.01 -12.14 -17.44
N ASP A 259 5.22 -11.48 -18.29
CA ASP A 259 5.69 -10.59 -19.36
C ASP A 259 6.49 -9.39 -18.81
N ALA A 260 6.14 -8.89 -17.62
CA ALA A 260 6.82 -7.77 -16.98
C ALA A 260 8.27 -8.13 -16.58
N TYR A 261 8.49 -9.36 -16.09
CA TYR A 261 9.83 -9.85 -15.79
C TYR A 261 10.68 -10.03 -17.05
N MET A 262 10.08 -10.45 -18.17
CA MET A 262 10.77 -10.52 -19.45
C MET A 262 11.16 -9.12 -19.95
N GLN A 263 10.25 -8.15 -19.89
CA GLN A 263 10.55 -6.76 -20.25
C GLN A 263 11.68 -6.18 -19.39
N LEU A 264 11.65 -6.44 -18.08
CA LEU A 264 12.70 -6.01 -17.16
C LEU A 264 14.05 -6.67 -17.49
N LEU A 265 14.05 -7.96 -17.83
CA LEU A 265 15.25 -8.66 -18.29
C LEU A 265 15.79 -8.05 -19.58
N ASP A 266 14.93 -7.75 -20.55
CA ASP A 266 15.31 -7.08 -21.80
C ASP A 266 15.96 -5.72 -21.54
N MET A 267 15.35 -4.91 -20.65
CA MET A 267 15.89 -3.60 -20.28
C MET A 267 17.28 -3.70 -19.62
N TYR A 268 17.53 -4.75 -18.82
CA TYR A 268 18.86 -4.97 -18.25
C TYR A 268 19.91 -5.44 -19.27
N LEU A 269 19.49 -6.20 -20.29
CA LEU A 269 20.38 -6.74 -21.32
C LEU A 269 20.67 -5.76 -22.45
N ASP A 270 19.73 -4.87 -22.78
CA ASP A 270 19.89 -3.82 -23.79
C ASP A 270 19.32 -2.47 -23.28
N PRO A 271 20.07 -1.77 -22.41
CA PRO A 271 19.68 -0.44 -21.98
C PRO A 271 19.85 0.54 -23.14
N GLN A 272 18.73 0.96 -23.73
CA GLN A 272 18.64 1.87 -24.89
C GLN A 272 19.35 3.24 -24.71
N ASP A 273 19.85 3.55 -23.51
CA ASP A 273 20.57 4.77 -23.14
C ASP A 273 22.08 4.74 -23.50
N GLY A 274 22.56 3.73 -24.24
CA GLY A 274 23.99 3.58 -24.56
C GLY A 274 24.87 3.23 -23.36
N LYS A 275 24.24 2.81 -22.24
CA LYS A 275 24.91 2.26 -21.06
C LYS A 275 25.36 0.82 -21.32
N GLU A 276 26.32 0.34 -20.54
CA GLU A 276 26.69 -1.07 -20.56
C GLU A 276 25.56 -1.94 -19.99
N PRO A 277 25.37 -3.16 -20.52
CA PRO A 277 24.38 -4.10 -20.01
C PRO A 277 24.58 -4.44 -18.54
N MET A 278 23.48 -4.40 -17.77
CA MET A 278 23.46 -4.63 -16.33
C MET A 278 23.37 -6.13 -16.00
N PHE A 279 24.40 -6.89 -16.35
CA PHE A 279 24.40 -8.35 -16.21
C PHE A 279 24.16 -8.85 -14.78
N LYS A 280 24.63 -8.12 -13.76
CA LYS A 280 24.43 -8.52 -12.35
C LYS A 280 22.95 -8.47 -11.94
N ALA A 281 22.21 -7.46 -12.38
CA ALA A 281 20.78 -7.33 -12.11
C ALA A 281 20.00 -8.40 -12.90
N ALA A 282 20.34 -8.60 -14.17
CA ALA A 282 19.74 -9.66 -15.00
C ALA A 282 19.91 -11.06 -14.38
N VAL A 283 21.11 -11.40 -13.89
CA VAL A 283 21.38 -12.71 -13.26
C VAL A 283 20.62 -12.87 -11.94
N ARG A 284 20.51 -11.80 -11.13
CA ARG A 284 19.71 -11.79 -9.90
C ARG A 284 18.23 -12.04 -10.20
N LEU A 285 17.68 -11.34 -11.20
CA LEU A 285 16.29 -11.53 -11.64
C LEU A 285 16.05 -12.97 -12.09
N LEU A 286 16.94 -13.52 -12.93
CA LEU A 286 16.85 -14.92 -13.35
C LEU A 286 16.93 -15.89 -12.17
N HIS A 287 17.78 -15.62 -11.17
CA HIS A 287 17.92 -16.50 -10.01
C HIS A 287 16.65 -16.57 -9.16
N ASN A 288 16.00 -15.41 -8.94
CA ASN A 288 14.83 -15.28 -8.08
C ASN A 288 13.53 -15.66 -8.79
N HIS A 289 13.39 -15.27 -10.06
CA HIS A 289 12.14 -15.37 -10.82
C HIS A 289 12.25 -16.26 -12.07
N GLY A 290 13.35 -16.99 -12.27
CA GLY A 290 13.53 -17.85 -13.43
C GLY A 290 12.50 -18.98 -13.58
N GLU A 291 11.83 -19.41 -12.50
CA GLU A 291 10.79 -20.44 -12.58
C GLU A 291 9.54 -19.98 -13.34
N SER A 292 9.18 -18.70 -13.24
CA SER A 292 7.98 -18.14 -13.90
C SER A 292 8.22 -17.76 -15.36
N LEU A 293 9.49 -17.71 -15.79
CA LEU A 293 9.87 -17.31 -17.13
C LEU A 293 9.91 -18.50 -18.09
N ASP A 294 9.57 -18.25 -19.36
CA ASP A 294 9.70 -19.27 -20.39
C ASP A 294 11.16 -19.40 -20.84
N PRO A 295 11.80 -20.57 -20.70
CA PRO A 295 13.22 -20.71 -21.00
C PRO A 295 13.59 -20.41 -22.45
N LEU A 296 12.68 -20.65 -23.41
CA LEU A 296 12.96 -20.37 -24.81
C LEU A 296 13.10 -18.87 -25.05
N GLN A 297 12.15 -18.08 -24.54
CA GLN A 297 12.21 -16.62 -24.64
C GLN A 297 13.43 -16.06 -23.92
N VAL A 298 13.77 -16.59 -22.74
CA VAL A 298 15.00 -16.19 -22.05
C VAL A 298 16.22 -16.45 -22.95
N LEU A 299 16.37 -17.66 -23.50
CA LEU A 299 17.50 -18.02 -24.36
C LEU A 299 17.58 -17.18 -25.65
N GLU A 300 16.45 -16.78 -26.23
CA GLU A 300 16.41 -15.90 -27.41
C GLU A 300 16.85 -14.47 -27.11
N ARG A 301 16.59 -13.99 -25.88
CA ARG A 301 16.95 -12.62 -25.45
C ARG A 301 18.35 -12.48 -24.90
N LEU A 302 18.99 -13.59 -24.50
CA LEU A 302 20.38 -13.57 -24.06
C LEU A 302 21.27 -13.13 -25.23
N SER A 303 21.87 -11.95 -25.09
CA SER A 303 22.83 -11.45 -26.07
C SER A 303 24.06 -12.38 -26.15
N PRO A 304 24.69 -12.51 -27.34
CA PRO A 304 25.91 -13.32 -27.50
C PRO A 304 27.09 -12.81 -26.65
N ASP A 305 27.02 -11.56 -26.19
CA ASP A 305 28.04 -10.93 -25.35
C ASP A 305 27.88 -11.26 -23.85
N MET A 306 26.74 -11.86 -23.44
CA MET A 306 26.57 -12.24 -22.04
C MET A 306 27.49 -13.40 -21.68
N PRO A 307 28.30 -13.30 -20.60
CA PRO A 307 29.02 -14.43 -20.07
C PRO A 307 28.05 -15.48 -19.49
N LEU A 308 27.76 -16.50 -20.31
CA LEU A 308 26.92 -17.67 -19.98
C LEU A 308 27.27 -18.32 -18.64
N GLN A 309 28.52 -18.20 -18.20
CA GLN A 309 28.99 -18.71 -16.90
C GLN A 309 28.17 -18.15 -15.73
N LEU A 310 27.82 -16.86 -15.75
CA LEU A 310 27.06 -16.21 -14.67
C LEU A 310 25.61 -16.69 -14.60
N ALA A 311 24.99 -17.03 -15.74
CA ALA A 311 23.61 -17.49 -15.81
C ALA A 311 23.50 -19.03 -15.80
N SER A 312 24.62 -19.75 -15.92
CA SER A 312 24.63 -21.21 -16.17
C SER A 312 23.92 -22.04 -15.09
N GLU A 313 24.17 -21.77 -13.81
CA GLU A 313 23.53 -22.49 -12.71
C GLU A 313 22.02 -22.28 -12.71
N THR A 314 21.60 -21.04 -12.96
CA THR A 314 20.19 -20.65 -13.01
C THR A 314 19.48 -21.27 -14.21
N LEU A 315 20.07 -21.17 -15.40
CA LEU A 315 19.53 -21.77 -16.63
C LEU A 315 19.43 -23.29 -16.50
N LEU A 316 20.43 -23.96 -15.94
CA LEU A 316 20.39 -25.40 -15.68
C LEU A 316 19.25 -25.76 -14.73
N ARG A 317 19.01 -24.98 -13.68
CA ARG A 317 17.90 -25.17 -12.76
C ARG A 317 16.56 -25.03 -13.47
N MET A 318 16.38 -23.95 -14.26
CA MET A 318 15.16 -23.69 -15.04
C MET A 318 14.85 -24.82 -16.04
N LEU A 319 15.84 -25.21 -16.85
CA LEU A 319 15.67 -26.27 -17.85
C LEU A 319 15.37 -27.62 -17.20
N ARG A 320 16.03 -27.95 -16.09
CA ARG A 320 15.74 -29.17 -15.32
C ARG A 320 14.32 -29.17 -14.76
N ALA A 321 13.87 -28.05 -14.19
CA ALA A 321 12.51 -27.91 -13.68
C ALA A 321 11.46 -28.08 -14.79
N ARG A 322 11.66 -27.43 -15.93
CA ARG A 322 10.74 -27.53 -17.09
C ARG A 322 10.69 -28.94 -17.66
N LEU A 323 11.85 -29.61 -17.78
CA LEU A 323 11.90 -31.01 -18.19
C LEU A 323 11.20 -31.93 -17.18
N HIS A 324 11.36 -31.67 -15.89
CA HIS A 324 10.69 -32.42 -14.83
C HIS A 324 9.17 -32.26 -14.90
N HIS A 325 8.65 -31.04 -14.99
CA HIS A 325 7.22 -30.77 -15.14
C HIS A 325 6.64 -31.37 -16.41
N HIS A 326 7.38 -31.32 -17.53
CA HIS A 326 6.95 -31.97 -18.77
C HIS A 326 6.80 -33.49 -18.60
N ARG A 327 7.81 -34.15 -18.04
CA ARG A 327 7.77 -35.61 -17.78
C ARG A 327 6.67 -35.98 -16.79
N GLN A 328 6.51 -35.21 -15.71
CA GLN A 328 5.45 -35.42 -14.73
C GLN A 328 4.07 -35.25 -15.36
N GLY A 329 3.89 -34.21 -16.19
CA GLY A 329 2.68 -33.99 -16.98
C GLY A 329 2.39 -35.13 -17.94
N GLN A 330 3.40 -35.68 -18.63
CA GLN A 330 3.26 -36.86 -19.48
C GLN A 330 2.83 -38.10 -18.69
N ILE A 331 3.38 -38.32 -17.49
CA ILE A 331 2.98 -39.44 -16.62
C ILE A 331 1.52 -39.29 -16.20
N VAL A 332 1.11 -38.11 -15.72
CA VAL A 332 -0.28 -37.83 -15.32
C VAL A 332 -1.22 -37.98 -16.51
N HIS A 333 -0.86 -37.45 -17.68
CA HIS A 333 -1.64 -37.58 -18.90
C HIS A 333 -1.85 -39.05 -19.28
N ASN A 334 -0.77 -39.83 -19.36
CA ASN A 334 -0.84 -41.24 -19.74
C ASN A 334 -1.61 -42.07 -18.70
N LEU A 335 -1.47 -41.78 -17.41
CA LEU A 335 -2.24 -42.43 -16.35
C LEU A 335 -3.73 -42.09 -16.49
N SER A 336 -4.07 -40.82 -16.73
CA SER A 336 -5.46 -40.40 -16.93
C SER A 336 -6.07 -41.02 -18.17
N LEU A 337 -5.29 -41.16 -19.25
CA LEU A 337 -5.70 -41.83 -20.47
C LEU A 337 -5.97 -43.31 -20.23
N ALA A 338 -5.09 -44.01 -19.50
CA ALA A 338 -5.28 -45.41 -19.13
C ALA A 338 -6.57 -45.62 -18.31
N LEU A 339 -6.81 -44.76 -17.31
CA LEU A 339 -8.03 -44.80 -16.50
C LEU A 339 -9.29 -44.53 -17.33
N ASP A 340 -9.25 -43.57 -18.26
CA ASP A 340 -10.37 -43.31 -19.18
C ASP A 340 -10.62 -44.49 -20.11
N THR A 341 -9.56 -45.13 -20.63
CA THR A 341 -9.71 -46.33 -21.46
C THR A 341 -10.32 -47.50 -20.69
N ASP A 342 -9.88 -47.74 -19.45
CA ASP A 342 -10.42 -48.81 -18.60
C ASP A 342 -11.89 -48.56 -18.26
N ALA A 343 -12.24 -47.31 -17.92
CA ALA A 343 -13.63 -46.92 -17.65
C ALA A 343 -14.53 -47.09 -18.89
N ARG A 344 -14.02 -46.74 -20.09
CA ARG A 344 -14.73 -46.96 -21.35
C ARG A 344 -14.92 -48.44 -21.65
N LEU A 345 -13.89 -49.26 -21.40
CA LEU A 345 -13.96 -50.71 -21.59
C LEU A 345 -14.98 -51.33 -20.64
N ALA A 346 -14.92 -51.03 -19.34
CA ALA A 346 -15.89 -51.51 -18.37
C ALA A 346 -17.33 -51.12 -18.76
N ARG A 347 -17.53 -49.88 -19.25
CA ARG A 347 -18.84 -49.46 -19.77
C ARG A 347 -19.28 -50.24 -21.01
N LEU A 348 -18.37 -50.58 -21.92
CA LEU A 348 -18.67 -51.38 -23.11
C LEU A 348 -19.02 -52.81 -22.74
N GLU A 349 -18.29 -53.43 -21.81
CA GLU A 349 -18.61 -54.75 -21.26
C GLU A 349 -20.01 -54.77 -20.65
N GLU A 350 -20.35 -53.76 -19.83
CA GLU A 350 -21.68 -53.66 -19.24
C GLU A 350 -22.79 -53.42 -20.28
N ARG A 351 -22.48 -52.74 -21.38
CA ARG A 351 -23.43 -52.55 -22.50
C ARG A 351 -23.58 -53.77 -23.39
N SER A 352 -22.55 -54.61 -23.48
CA SER A 352 -22.60 -55.85 -24.25
C SER A 352 -23.24 -57.00 -23.47
N ARG A 353 -23.48 -56.82 -22.16
CA ARG A 353 -24.24 -57.76 -21.33
C ARG A 353 -25.62 -58.00 -21.94
N HIS A 354 -25.92 -59.27 -22.13
CA HIS A 354 -27.19 -59.76 -22.57
C HIS A 354 -27.47 -61.10 -21.89
N VAL A 355 -28.74 -61.44 -21.73
CA VAL A 355 -29.17 -62.76 -21.27
C VAL A 355 -30.05 -63.36 -22.35
N GLN A 356 -29.79 -64.63 -22.66
CA GLN A 356 -30.59 -65.40 -23.60
C GLN A 356 -31.74 -66.08 -22.85
N ILE A 357 -32.97 -65.85 -23.30
CA ILE A 357 -34.19 -66.41 -22.72
C ILE A 357 -34.67 -67.54 -23.64
N ASN A 358 -34.56 -68.78 -23.15
CA ASN A 358 -35.04 -69.98 -23.85
C ASN A 358 -36.36 -70.48 -23.24
N ASP A 359 -36.98 -71.50 -23.83
CA ASP A 359 -38.26 -72.06 -23.35
C ASP A 359 -38.19 -72.67 -21.93
N GLU A 360 -36.98 -73.04 -21.49
CA GLU A 360 -36.69 -73.56 -20.15
C GLU A 360 -36.38 -72.47 -19.12
N SER A 361 -36.26 -71.20 -19.53
CA SER A 361 -35.94 -70.10 -18.62
C SER A 361 -37.07 -69.85 -17.62
N LEU A 362 -36.71 -69.84 -16.33
CA LEU A 362 -37.64 -69.65 -15.22
C LEU A 362 -37.38 -68.31 -14.53
N CYS A 363 -38.41 -67.75 -13.92
CA CYS A 363 -38.27 -66.60 -13.03
C CYS A 363 -37.55 -67.01 -11.73
N ASP A 364 -36.50 -66.29 -11.35
CA ASP A 364 -35.72 -66.61 -10.13
C ASP A 364 -36.52 -66.47 -8.83
N SER A 365 -37.63 -65.73 -8.84
CA SER A 365 -38.48 -65.51 -7.66
C SER A 365 -39.69 -66.44 -7.54
N CYS A 366 -40.36 -66.76 -8.66
CA CYS A 366 -41.60 -67.55 -8.64
C CYS A 366 -41.52 -68.85 -9.43
N HIS A 367 -40.37 -69.13 -10.05
CA HIS A 367 -40.08 -70.31 -10.87
C HIS A 367 -41.06 -70.54 -12.04
N ALA A 368 -41.84 -69.53 -12.41
CA ALA A 368 -42.71 -69.60 -13.59
C ALA A 368 -41.88 -69.44 -14.87
N ARG A 369 -42.24 -70.17 -15.93
CA ARG A 369 -41.62 -70.05 -17.26
C ARG A 369 -41.79 -68.64 -17.82
N LEU A 370 -40.66 -68.04 -18.22
CA LEU A 370 -40.58 -66.71 -18.82
C LEU A 370 -41.02 -66.76 -20.29
N GLY A 371 -40.38 -67.58 -21.12
CA GLY A 371 -40.73 -67.73 -22.54
C GLY A 371 -40.86 -66.37 -23.23
N THR A 372 -42.02 -66.09 -23.83
CA THR A 372 -42.34 -64.81 -24.51
C THR A 372 -42.91 -63.71 -23.60
N LYS A 373 -42.96 -63.92 -22.27
CA LYS A 373 -43.53 -62.94 -21.32
C LYS A 373 -42.54 -61.82 -21.01
N LEU A 374 -43.07 -60.66 -20.62
CA LEU A 374 -42.28 -59.54 -20.11
C LEU A 374 -41.44 -59.96 -18.90
N PHE A 375 -40.14 -59.69 -18.97
CA PHE A 375 -39.16 -59.96 -17.92
C PHE A 375 -38.34 -58.70 -17.62
N ALA A 376 -37.63 -58.73 -16.49
CA ALA A 376 -36.65 -57.72 -16.12
C ALA A 376 -35.40 -58.42 -15.62
N MET A 377 -34.23 -57.82 -15.88
CA MET A 377 -32.93 -58.27 -15.41
C MET A 377 -32.41 -57.27 -14.38
N TYR A 378 -31.94 -57.77 -13.23
CA TYR A 378 -31.29 -56.96 -12.22
C TYR A 378 -29.76 -56.89 -12.44
N PRO A 379 -29.06 -55.89 -11.86
CA PRO A 379 -27.61 -55.76 -11.98
C PRO A 379 -26.79 -57.00 -11.55
N ASP A 380 -27.33 -57.86 -10.69
CA ASP A 380 -26.73 -59.12 -10.22
C ASP A 380 -26.97 -60.33 -11.14
N ASP A 381 -27.40 -60.11 -12.38
CA ASP A 381 -27.70 -61.12 -13.40
C ASP A 381 -28.97 -61.96 -13.12
N THR A 382 -29.74 -61.64 -12.07
CA THR A 382 -31.02 -62.31 -11.80
C THR A 382 -32.12 -61.85 -12.76
N VAL A 383 -32.92 -62.80 -13.24
CA VAL A 383 -34.01 -62.56 -14.18
C VAL A 383 -35.36 -62.89 -13.53
N VAL A 384 -36.25 -61.90 -13.55
CA VAL A 384 -37.58 -62.03 -12.95
C VAL A 384 -38.67 -61.73 -13.96
N CYS A 385 -39.84 -62.35 -13.77
CA CYS A 385 -41.03 -61.94 -14.52
C CYS A 385 -41.47 -60.54 -14.08
N TYR A 386 -42.12 -59.81 -14.97
CA TYR A 386 -42.54 -58.43 -14.71
C TYR A 386 -43.47 -58.29 -13.48
N LYS A 387 -44.24 -59.33 -13.14
CA LYS A 387 -45.09 -59.36 -11.94
C LYS A 387 -44.27 -59.40 -10.64
N CYS A 388 -43.17 -60.17 -10.61
CA CYS A 388 -42.26 -60.19 -9.47
C CYS A 388 -41.47 -58.88 -9.37
N PHE A 389 -41.02 -58.34 -10.51
CA PHE A 389 -40.36 -57.04 -10.58
C PHE A 389 -41.23 -55.91 -9.99
N ARG A 390 -42.53 -55.85 -10.34
CA ARG A 390 -43.44 -54.85 -9.76
C ARG A 390 -43.64 -54.98 -8.24
N ARG A 391 -43.47 -56.17 -7.68
CA ARG A 391 -43.61 -56.41 -6.23
C ARG A 391 -42.34 -56.06 -5.46
N GLN A 392 -41.17 -56.38 -6.02
CA GLN A 392 -39.87 -56.17 -5.39
C GLN A 392 -39.29 -54.77 -5.66
N GLY A 393 -39.68 -54.13 -6.76
CA GLY A 393 -39.17 -52.83 -7.17
C GLY A 393 -37.77 -52.92 -7.81
N GLN A 394 -37.17 -51.76 -8.06
CA GLN A 394 -35.89 -51.64 -8.76
C GLN A 394 -34.66 -51.77 -7.86
N SER A 395 -34.82 -51.57 -6.55
CA SER A 395 -33.69 -51.40 -5.62
C SER A 395 -33.17 -52.69 -5.02
N THR A 396 -33.99 -53.73 -4.93
CA THR A 396 -33.64 -54.99 -4.25
C THR A 396 -33.93 -56.18 -5.15
N SER A 397 -32.93 -57.02 -5.38
CA SER A 397 -33.11 -58.26 -6.16
C SER A 397 -33.67 -59.41 -5.31
N VAL A 398 -33.94 -60.53 -5.99
CA VAL A 398 -34.41 -61.77 -5.37
C VAL A 398 -33.41 -62.33 -4.35
N THR A 399 -32.11 -62.03 -4.52
CA THR A 399 -31.04 -62.44 -3.59
C THR A 399 -31.00 -61.61 -2.31
N GLY A 400 -31.87 -60.60 -2.17
CA GLY A 400 -31.95 -59.72 -1.01
C GLY A 400 -30.92 -58.58 -1.01
N ARG A 401 -30.13 -58.44 -2.08
CA ARG A 401 -29.13 -57.37 -2.24
C ARG A 401 -29.82 -56.05 -2.57
N ASN A 402 -29.48 -55.00 -1.83
CA ASN A 402 -29.98 -53.65 -2.08
C ASN A 402 -28.97 -52.84 -2.90
N PHE A 403 -29.24 -52.63 -4.19
CA PHE A 403 -28.35 -51.93 -5.12
C PHE A 403 -28.09 -50.46 -4.78
N LYS A 404 -28.89 -49.86 -3.89
CA LYS A 404 -28.66 -48.48 -3.42
C LYS A 404 -27.65 -48.40 -2.27
N GLN A 405 -27.47 -49.48 -1.52
CA GLN A 405 -26.57 -49.55 -0.36
C GLN A 405 -25.31 -50.35 -0.71
N ASP A 406 -25.48 -51.45 -1.44
CA ASP A 406 -24.43 -52.34 -1.90
C ASP A 406 -24.31 -52.25 -3.42
N ILE A 407 -23.47 -51.33 -3.89
CA ILE A 407 -23.16 -51.22 -5.32
C ILE A 407 -22.43 -52.49 -5.74
N VAL A 408 -22.98 -53.20 -6.74
CA VAL A 408 -22.33 -54.38 -7.31
C VAL A 408 -21.10 -53.91 -8.08
N VAL A 409 -19.92 -53.99 -7.47
CA VAL A 409 -18.65 -53.75 -8.17
C VAL A 409 -18.16 -55.09 -8.69
N LYS A 410 -18.25 -55.32 -10.00
CA LYS A 410 -17.67 -56.51 -10.61
C LYS A 410 -16.14 -56.37 -10.66
N PRO A 411 -15.37 -57.46 -10.51
CA PRO A 411 -13.91 -57.41 -10.43
C PRO A 411 -13.23 -56.78 -11.66
N GLY A 412 -13.89 -56.78 -12.84
CA GLY A 412 -13.42 -56.05 -14.03
C GLY A 412 -13.58 -54.52 -13.98
N TRP A 413 -14.28 -53.98 -12.97
CA TRP A 413 -14.45 -52.52 -12.78
C TRP A 413 -13.44 -51.91 -11.82
N LEU A 414 -12.70 -52.76 -11.10
CA LEU A 414 -11.56 -52.31 -10.31
C LEU A 414 -10.40 -52.19 -11.29
N VAL A 415 -9.91 -50.96 -11.50
CA VAL A 415 -8.62 -50.72 -12.15
C VAL A 415 -7.63 -51.65 -11.46
N THR A 416 -7.16 -52.69 -12.16
CA THR A 416 -6.17 -53.61 -11.62
C THR A 416 -4.94 -52.78 -11.29
N ARG A 417 -4.68 -52.61 -10.00
CA ARG A 417 -3.51 -51.90 -9.49
C ARG A 417 -2.21 -52.57 -9.93
#